data_AF-A0A914QS69-F1
#
_entry.id   AF-A0A914QS69-F1
#
_cell.length_a   1.000
_cell.length_b   1.000
_cell.length_c   1.000
_cell.angle_alpha   90.00
_cell.angle_beta   90.00
_cell.angle_gamma   90.00
#
_symmetry.space_group_name_H-M   'P 1'
#
loop_
_entity.id
_entity.type
_entity.pdbx_description
1 polymer ?
#
loop_
_entity_poly.entity_id
_entity_poly.type
_entity_poly.pdbx_seq_one_letter_code
_entity_poly.pdbx_strand_id
1 'polypeptide(L)'
;MIVSRLEDEKLLKEHQKSLRNFVKTGTSDNHRITRDIGEQISDAIIAFNSKNFDKAFECLYPIRFEIIQIGGSHAQRDVYALLLIHSALRSKNPEINSKAKQLINERNAFKKNSPLADRLLAHQKRVLSS
;
A
#
# COMPACT_ATOMS: atom_id res chain seq x y z
N MET A 1 0.44 5.04 26.22
CA MET A 1 0.18 5.09 24.76
C MET A 1 1.30 5.84 24.04
N ILE A 2 2.51 5.27 23.98
CA ILE A 2 3.67 5.85 23.24
C ILE A 2 4.31 4.77 22.35
N VAL A 3 4.25 3.51 22.79
CA VAL A 3 4.85 2.34 22.11
C VAL A 3 4.29 2.11 20.71
N SER A 4 2.97 2.21 20.51
CA SER A 4 2.33 1.98 19.19
C SER A 4 2.78 2.98 18.12
N ARG A 5 3.04 4.24 18.50
CA ARG A 5 3.47 5.28 17.56
C ARG A 5 4.92 5.08 17.10
N LEU A 6 5.78 4.55 17.98
CA LEU A 6 7.17 4.24 17.67
C LEU A 6 7.32 2.99 16.80
N GLU A 7 6.45 1.99 16.99
CA GLU A 7 6.40 0.80 16.14
C GLU A 7 5.96 1.16 14.71
N ASP A 8 4.95 2.03 14.56
CA ASP A 8 4.51 2.53 13.25
C ASP A 8 5.64 3.28 12.52
N GLU A 9 6.37 4.17 13.22
CA GLU A 9 7.50 4.91 12.62
C GLU A 9 8.68 4.01 12.26
N LYS A 10 8.98 2.99 13.08
CA LYS A 10 10.05 2.03 12.80
C LYS A 10 9.71 1.14 11.60
N LEU A 11 8.49 0.61 11.57
CA LEU A 11 7.99 -0.18 10.45
C LEU A 11 8.02 0.62 9.14
N LEU A 12 7.62 1.89 9.20
CA LEU A 12 7.63 2.78 8.04
C LEU A 12 9.05 3.06 7.54
N LYS A 13 10.02 3.26 8.43
CA LYS A 13 11.44 3.43 8.06
C LYS A 13 12.06 2.17 7.46
N GLU A 14 11.78 0.99 8.03
CA GLU A 14 12.24 -0.29 7.46
C GLU A 14 11.64 -0.52 6.07
N HIS A 15 10.37 -0.14 5.90
CA HIS A 15 9.69 -0.19 4.62
C HIS A 15 10.29 0.76 3.58
N GLN A 16 10.61 2.02 3.96
CA GLN A 16 11.34 2.96 3.09
C GLN A 16 12.69 2.39 2.62
N LYS A 17 13.43 1.73 3.52
CA LYS A 17 14.74 1.15 3.22
C LYS A 17 14.63 0.00 2.23
N SER A 18 13.64 -0.88 2.40
CA SER A 18 13.35 -1.98 1.47
C SER A 18 12.97 -1.46 0.08
N LEU A 19 12.12 -0.44 0.02
CA LEU A 19 11.72 0.23 -1.22
C LEU A 19 12.88 0.87 -1.99
N ARG A 20 13.75 1.61 -1.28
CA ARG A 20 14.95 2.21 -1.91
C ARG A 20 15.87 1.18 -2.55
N ASN A 21 15.95 -0.02 -1.98
CA ASN A 21 16.74 -1.10 -2.56
C ASN A 21 16.05 -1.71 -3.79
N PHE A 22 14.73 -1.86 -3.74
CA PHE A 22 13.95 -2.40 -4.86
C PHE A 22 13.98 -1.51 -6.11
N VAL A 23 13.87 -0.18 -5.95
CA VAL A 23 13.92 0.79 -7.06
C VAL A 23 15.26 0.73 -7.81
N LYS A 24 16.34 0.31 -7.15
CA LYS A 24 17.69 0.27 -7.75
C LYS A 24 17.98 -0.93 -8.66
N THR A 25 17.15 -1.98 -8.68
CA THR A 25 17.55 -3.29 -9.27
C THR A 25 16.83 -3.71 -10.57
N GLY A 26 16.09 -2.84 -11.26
CA GLY A 26 15.40 -3.22 -12.51
C GLY A 26 16.15 -2.78 -13.78
N THR A 27 16.18 -3.61 -14.82
CA THR A 27 16.78 -3.28 -16.14
C THR A 27 15.91 -3.81 -17.29
N SER A 28 14.89 -3.06 -17.71
CA SER A 28 14.08 -3.28 -18.95
C SER A 28 13.12 -2.09 -19.16
N ASP A 29 12.29 -2.03 -20.21
CA ASP A 29 11.28 -0.95 -20.36
C ASP A 29 10.27 -0.90 -19.20
N ASN A 30 9.99 -2.06 -18.58
CA ASN A 30 9.27 -2.15 -17.30
C ASN A 30 9.98 -1.39 -16.17
N HIS A 31 11.29 -1.13 -16.28
CA HIS A 31 12.06 -0.37 -15.31
C HIS A 31 11.70 1.12 -15.28
N ARG A 32 11.36 1.75 -16.41
CA ARG A 32 10.95 3.17 -16.40
C ARG A 32 9.65 3.34 -15.63
N ILE A 33 8.63 2.56 -15.99
CA ILE A 33 7.33 2.58 -15.29
C ILE A 33 7.51 2.17 -13.82
N THR A 34 8.34 1.16 -13.55
CA THR A 34 8.62 0.72 -12.17
C THR A 34 9.36 1.77 -11.36
N ARG A 35 10.27 2.52 -11.99
CA ARG A 35 11.00 3.62 -11.35
C ARG A 35 10.07 4.78 -11.07
N ASP A 36 9.23 5.17 -12.03
CA ASP A 36 8.31 6.30 -11.87
C ASP A 36 7.25 5.99 -10.79
N ILE A 37 6.76 4.74 -10.70
CA ILE A 37 5.90 4.29 -9.60
C ILE A 37 6.67 4.24 -8.28
N GLY A 38 7.90 3.72 -8.30
CA GLY A 38 8.76 3.62 -7.13
C GLY A 38 9.13 4.97 -6.52
N GLU A 39 9.36 5.99 -7.37
CA GLU A 39 9.60 7.38 -6.97
C GLU A 39 8.36 7.97 -6.29
N GLN A 40 7.17 7.81 -6.89
CA GLN A 40 5.91 8.26 -6.29
C GLN A 40 5.64 7.61 -4.92
N ILE A 41 5.93 6.32 -4.78
CA ILE A 41 5.84 5.64 -3.47
C ILE A 41 6.85 6.23 -2.48
N SER A 42 8.09 6.50 -2.91
CA SER A 42 9.12 7.10 -2.06
C SER A 42 8.68 8.48 -1.55
N ASP A 43 8.21 9.33 -2.46
CA ASP A 43 7.71 10.68 -2.17
C ASP A 43 6.51 10.64 -1.23
N ALA A 44 5.59 9.70 -1.44
CA ALA A 44 4.44 9.53 -0.57
C ALA A 44 4.85 9.19 0.87
N ILE A 45 5.84 8.31 1.05
CA ILE A 45 6.27 7.94 2.41
C ILE A 45 7.03 9.10 3.08
N ILE A 46 7.84 9.84 2.31
CA ILE A 46 8.51 11.06 2.82
C ILE A 46 7.46 12.07 3.27
N ALA A 47 6.47 12.38 2.43
CA ALA A 47 5.38 13.29 2.74
C ALA A 47 4.58 12.84 3.98
N PHE A 48 4.28 11.55 4.08
CA PHE A 48 3.56 10.98 5.22
C PHE A 48 4.35 11.14 6.52
N ASN A 49 5.66 10.87 6.51
CA ASN A 49 6.55 11.07 7.66
C ASN A 49 6.61 12.54 8.09
N SER A 50 6.58 13.46 7.14
CA SER A 50 6.50 14.90 7.41
C SER A 50 5.09 15.38 7.80
N LYS A 51 4.12 14.47 7.99
CA LYS A 51 2.70 14.75 8.28
C LYS A 51 1.99 15.57 7.18
N ASN A 52 2.55 15.59 5.97
CA ASN A 52 1.90 16.15 4.80
C ASN A 52 1.03 15.07 4.14
N PHE A 53 -0.13 14.83 4.74
CA PHE A 53 -1.04 13.75 4.34
C PHE A 53 -1.66 14.01 2.96
N ASP A 54 -1.92 15.26 2.61
CA ASP A 54 -2.47 15.64 1.31
C ASP A 54 -1.48 15.27 0.19
N LYS A 55 -0.20 15.63 0.37
CA LYS A 55 0.84 15.26 -0.60
C LYS A 55 1.07 13.75 -0.68
N ALA A 56 1.03 13.05 0.46
CA ALA A 56 1.14 11.60 0.48
C ALA A 56 -0.01 10.92 -0.30
N PHE A 57 -1.23 11.46 -0.16
CA PHE A 57 -2.39 11.02 -0.92
C PHE A 57 -2.22 11.30 -2.42
N GLU A 58 -1.84 12.52 -2.80
CA GLU A 58 -1.63 12.90 -4.20
C GLU A 58 -0.60 12.04 -4.93
N CYS A 59 0.45 11.61 -4.22
CA CYS A 59 1.47 10.72 -4.78
C CYS A 59 0.97 9.27 -4.95
N LEU A 60 0.15 8.75 -4.02
CA LEU A 60 -0.29 7.34 -4.05
C LEU A 60 -1.60 7.11 -4.82
N TYR A 61 -2.51 8.07 -4.80
CA TYR A 61 -3.84 7.89 -5.35
C TYR A 61 -3.83 7.59 -6.85
N PRO A 62 -3.05 8.28 -7.71
CA PRO A 62 -3.01 8.01 -9.14
C PRO A 62 -2.52 6.59 -9.46
N ILE A 63 -1.48 6.14 -8.76
CA ILE A 63 -0.81 4.85 -9.02
C ILE A 63 -1.42 3.66 -8.27
N ARG A 64 -2.51 3.84 -7.51
CA ARG A 64 -3.02 2.82 -6.56
C ARG A 64 -3.33 1.45 -7.17
N PHE A 65 -3.64 1.39 -8.46
CA PHE A 65 -3.85 0.15 -9.21
C PHE A 65 -2.61 -0.33 -9.98
N GLU A 66 -1.64 0.55 -10.18
CA GLU A 66 -0.41 0.30 -10.94
C GLU A 66 0.72 -0.27 -10.08
N ILE A 67 0.61 -0.17 -8.75
CA ILE A 67 1.54 -0.77 -7.78
C ILE A 67 1.76 -2.28 -8.00
N ILE A 68 0.84 -2.99 -8.68
CA ILE A 68 1.06 -4.38 -9.07
C ILE A 68 2.25 -4.57 -10.03
N GLN A 69 2.57 -3.55 -10.84
CA GLN A 69 3.60 -3.58 -11.88
C GLN A 69 5.02 -3.55 -11.30
N ILE A 70 5.19 -2.97 -10.12
CA ILE A 70 6.48 -2.95 -9.42
C ILE A 70 6.76 -4.28 -8.69
N GLY A 71 5.99 -5.33 -8.92
CA GLY A 71 6.11 -6.56 -8.13
C GLY A 71 5.72 -6.35 -6.66
N GLY A 72 6.31 -7.12 -5.75
CA GLY A 72 6.00 -7.03 -4.32
C GLY A 72 4.86 -7.94 -3.85
N SER A 73 4.93 -8.36 -2.59
CA SER A 73 3.97 -9.30 -1.99
C SER A 73 2.61 -8.64 -1.72
N HIS A 74 1.57 -9.46 -1.55
CA HIS A 74 0.25 -8.95 -1.11
C HIS A 74 0.34 -8.13 0.18
N ALA A 75 1.23 -8.50 1.10
CA ALA A 75 1.46 -7.74 2.33
C ALA A 75 2.04 -6.35 2.05
N GLN A 76 3.01 -6.25 1.12
CA GLN A 76 3.60 -4.97 0.73
C GLN A 76 2.56 -4.04 0.07
N ARG A 77 1.71 -4.59 -0.80
CA ARG A 77 0.60 -3.83 -1.42
C ARG A 77 -0.44 -3.38 -0.40
N ASP A 78 -0.75 -4.22 0.60
CA ASP A 78 -1.65 -3.86 1.70
C ASP A 78 -1.10 -2.68 2.51
N VAL A 79 0.22 -2.59 2.70
CA VAL A 79 0.86 -1.44 3.36
C VAL A 79 0.63 -0.14 2.58
N TYR A 80 0.78 -0.14 1.25
CA TYR A 80 0.52 1.08 0.45
C TYR A 80 -0.95 1.48 0.45
N ALA A 81 -1.86 0.50 0.40
CA ALA A 81 -3.30 0.77 0.52
C ALA A 81 -3.63 1.38 1.89
N LEU A 82 -3.05 0.86 2.97
CA LEU A 82 -3.20 1.42 4.32
C LEU A 82 -2.63 2.84 4.43
N LEU A 83 -1.45 3.09 3.86
CA LEU A 83 -0.81 4.40 3.84
C LEU A 83 -1.69 5.44 3.12
N LEU A 84 -2.28 5.06 1.98
CA LEU A 84 -3.21 5.90 1.22
C LEU A 84 -4.50 6.18 2.00
N ILE A 85 -5.09 5.16 2.64
CA ILE A 85 -6.28 5.32 3.50
C ILE A 85 -5.99 6.26 4.68
N HIS A 86 -4.86 6.07 5.37
CA HIS A 86 -4.46 6.92 6.49
C HIS A 86 -4.24 8.36 6.04
N SER A 87 -3.63 8.57 4.87
CA SER A 87 -3.44 9.89 4.28
C SER A 87 -4.78 10.57 4.02
N ALA A 88 -5.75 9.85 3.45
CA ALA A 88 -7.10 10.37 3.23
C ALA A 88 -7.80 10.75 4.56
N LEU A 89 -7.79 9.85 5.55
CA LEU A 89 -8.44 10.08 6.85
C LEU A 89 -7.86 11.27 7.63
N ARG A 90 -6.56 11.55 7.44
CA ARG A 90 -5.81 12.58 8.18
C ARG A 90 -5.71 13.90 7.43
N SER A 91 -6.10 13.91 6.15
CA SER A 91 -6.17 15.10 5.33
C SER A 91 -7.21 16.09 5.89
N LYS A 92 -6.85 17.38 5.87
CA LYS A 92 -7.79 18.47 6.20
C LYS A 92 -8.61 18.92 5.00
N ASN A 93 -8.24 18.47 3.79
CA ASN A 93 -8.98 18.73 2.57
C ASN A 93 -10.22 17.82 2.53
N PRO A 94 -11.45 18.37 2.53
CA PRO A 94 -12.68 17.58 2.52
C PRO A 94 -12.81 16.65 1.32
N GLU A 95 -12.31 17.05 0.15
CA GLU A 95 -12.37 16.22 -1.06
C GLU A 95 -11.54 14.96 -0.91
N ILE A 96 -10.29 15.09 -0.42
CA ILE A 96 -9.39 13.98 -0.14
C ILE A 96 -9.97 13.11 1.00
N ASN A 97 -10.46 13.74 2.07
CA ASN A 97 -11.02 13.03 3.21
C ASN A 97 -12.23 12.16 2.82
N SER A 98 -13.11 12.68 1.94
CA SER A 98 -14.28 11.95 1.44
C SER A 98 -13.93 10.64 0.72
N LYS A 99 -12.72 10.51 0.17
CA LYS A 99 -12.24 9.30 -0.52
C LYS A 99 -11.89 8.16 0.43
N ALA A 100 -11.72 8.41 1.74
CA ALA A 100 -11.32 7.38 2.70
C ALA A 100 -12.28 6.17 2.72
N LYS A 101 -13.60 6.43 2.70
CA LYS A 101 -14.61 5.37 2.70
C LYS A 101 -14.53 4.48 1.45
N GLN A 102 -14.31 5.08 0.29
CA GLN A 102 -14.11 4.36 -0.96
C GLN A 102 -12.87 3.45 -0.87
N LEU A 103 -11.75 3.98 -0.41
CA LEU A 103 -10.48 3.25 -0.32
C LEU A 103 -10.54 2.07 0.66
N ILE A 104 -11.27 2.22 1.78
CA ILE A 104 -11.51 1.11 2.73
C ILE A 104 -12.28 -0.03 2.04
N ASN A 105 -13.29 0.30 1.24
CA ASN A 105 -14.06 -0.70 0.50
C ASN A 105 -13.19 -1.39 -0.57
N GLU A 106 -12.37 -0.65 -1.30
CA GLU A 106 -11.41 -1.19 -2.27
C GLU A 106 -10.48 -2.21 -1.59
N ARG A 107 -9.87 -1.84 -0.46
CA ARG A 107 -8.99 -2.75 0.31
C ARG A 107 -9.71 -4.01 0.79
N ASN A 108 -10.94 -3.88 1.29
CA ASN A 108 -11.73 -5.03 1.76
C ASN A 108 -12.08 -5.99 0.62
N ALA A 109 -12.35 -5.47 -0.59
CA ALA A 109 -12.55 -6.29 -1.77
C ALA A 109 -11.29 -7.09 -2.13
N PHE A 110 -10.11 -6.48 -2.06
CA PHE A 110 -8.84 -7.18 -2.30
C PHE A 110 -8.50 -8.23 -1.25
N LYS A 111 -8.85 -8.02 0.03
CA LYS A 111 -8.60 -9.01 1.10
C LYS A 111 -9.45 -10.28 1.00
N LYS A 112 -10.61 -10.22 0.34
CA LYS A 112 -11.44 -11.41 0.07
C LYS A 112 -10.73 -12.41 -0.84
N ASN A 113 -9.80 -11.96 -1.68
CA ASN A 113 -8.98 -12.79 -2.56
C ASN A 113 -7.57 -13.02 -1.98
N SER A 114 -7.51 -13.36 -0.69
CA SER A 114 -6.25 -13.75 -0.06
C SER A 114 -5.91 -15.19 -0.47
N PRO A 115 -4.66 -15.50 -0.86
CA PRO A 115 -4.24 -16.89 -1.11
C PRO A 115 -4.48 -17.83 0.08
N LEU A 116 -4.54 -17.29 1.31
CA LEU A 116 -4.91 -18.05 2.50
C LEU A 116 -6.42 -18.34 2.53
N ALA A 117 -7.26 -17.37 2.15
CA ALA A 117 -8.70 -17.55 2.02
C ALA A 117 -9.03 -18.55 0.90
N ASP A 118 -8.34 -18.49 -0.23
CA ASP A 118 -8.48 -19.45 -1.32
C ASP A 118 -8.05 -20.87 -0.91
N ARG A 119 -6.95 -21.01 -0.15
CA ARG A 119 -6.51 -22.29 0.42
C ARG A 119 -7.51 -22.85 1.43
N LEU A 120 -8.08 -22.01 2.29
CA LEU A 120 -9.09 -22.40 3.27
C LEU A 120 -10.41 -22.80 2.59
N LEU A 121 -10.85 -22.06 1.57
CA LEU A 121 -12.02 -22.41 0.75
C LEU A 121 -11.79 -23.70 -0.04
N ALA A 122 -10.61 -23.90 -0.62
CA ALA A 122 -10.26 -25.14 -1.31
C ALA A 122 -10.20 -26.34 -0.36
N HIS A 123 -9.71 -26.15 0.88
CA HIS A 123 -9.73 -27.18 1.91
C HIS A 123 -11.16 -27.50 2.37
N GLN A 124 -11.99 -26.49 2.63
CA GLN A 124 -13.40 -26.67 2.99
C GLN A 124 -14.18 -27.44 1.91
N LYS A 125 -13.99 -27.10 0.63
CA LYS A 125 -14.62 -27.80 -0.49
C LYS A 125 -14.22 -29.27 -0.58
N ARG A 126 -12.95 -29.62 -0.26
CA ARG A 126 -12.46 -31.01 -0.24
C ARG A 126 -13.06 -31.82 0.91
N VAL A 127 -13.18 -31.23 2.09
CA VAL A 127 -13.74 -31.91 3.28
C VAL A 127 -15.24 -32.17 3.13
N LEU A 128 -15.98 -31.29 2.43
CA LEU A 128 -17.42 -31.46 2.20
C LEU A 128 -17.76 -32.38 1.01
N SER A 129 -16.76 -32.76 0.20
CA SER A 129 -16.89 -33.68 -0.93
C SER A 129 -16.31 -35.08 -0.63
N SER A 130 -16.02 -35.37 0.64
CA SER A 130 -15.54 -36.66 1.17
C SER A 130 -16.61 -37.26 2.07
#